data_AF-A0A1Q3Q9T0-F1
#
_entry.id   AF-A0A1Q3Q9T0-F1
#
_cell.length_a   1.000
_cell.length_b   1.000
_cell.length_c   1.000
_cell.angle_alpha   90.00
_cell.angle_beta   90.00
_cell.angle_gamma   90.00
#
_symmetry.space_group_name_H-M   'P 1'
#
loop_
_entity.id
_entity.type
_entity.pdbx_description
1 polymer ?
#
loop_
_entity_poly.entity_id
_entity_poly.type
_entity_poly.pdbx_seq_one_letter_code
_entity_poly.pdbx_strand_id
1 'polypeptide(L)'
;MLITSPQNQSIKNIVKLAKSKERKEQQLFVIEGARELSLALQSNYTIESAYVCREMFEKTKYPDVLSSIEDKNIFDISSEIFGKIAYRENSDGIIAVAKPKLHTLENLRLSKNPFVIILEAVEKPGNLGAILRTADAAAADAVIVCDLQTDLYNPNVVRSSVGGIFTVQTAVCTSEEALAWLQANKIASYAAELQAAEFYQDIDFRTPSAIVMGTEAEGLTGFWLKNATKRIKIPMRGKIDSLNVSVSTAVLTFEATRQRGL
;
A
#
# COMPACT_ATOMS: atom_id res chain seq x y z
N MET A 1 -3.84 -11.58 -30.54
CA MET A 1 -4.84 -10.76 -31.26
C MET A 1 -4.56 -9.31 -30.91
N LEU A 2 -4.43 -8.42 -31.89
CA LEU A 2 -4.14 -7.00 -31.66
C LEU A 2 -5.44 -6.21 -31.49
N ILE A 3 -5.60 -5.55 -30.35
CA ILE A 3 -6.73 -4.66 -30.05
C ILE A 3 -6.31 -3.22 -30.36
N THR A 4 -6.94 -2.61 -31.36
CA THR A 4 -6.66 -1.24 -31.80
C THR A 4 -7.82 -0.26 -31.57
N SER A 5 -9.01 -0.77 -31.21
CA SER A 5 -10.21 0.06 -31.06
C SER A 5 -10.48 0.42 -29.60
N PRO A 6 -10.65 1.72 -29.28
CA PRO A 6 -11.05 2.14 -27.93
C PRO A 6 -12.50 1.74 -27.60
N GLN A 7 -13.28 1.33 -28.61
CA GLN A 7 -14.64 0.85 -28.42
C GLN A 7 -14.71 -0.59 -27.92
N ASN A 8 -13.58 -1.31 -27.94
CA ASN A 8 -13.47 -2.66 -27.40
C ASN A 8 -13.92 -2.69 -25.93
N GLN A 9 -14.75 -3.67 -25.59
CA GLN A 9 -15.39 -3.76 -24.29
C GLN A 9 -14.39 -3.93 -23.14
N SER A 10 -13.29 -4.66 -23.35
CA SER A 10 -12.26 -4.83 -22.32
C SER A 10 -11.51 -3.52 -22.04
N ILE A 11 -11.17 -2.77 -23.09
CA ILE A 11 -10.52 -1.46 -22.99
C ILE A 11 -11.40 -0.47 -22.23
N LYS A 12 -12.70 -0.40 -22.57
CA LYS A 12 -13.67 0.39 -21.82
C LYS A 12 -13.74 -0.01 -20.36
N ASN A 13 -13.66 -1.32 -20.06
CA ASN A 13 -13.71 -1.80 -18.69
C ASN A 13 -12.49 -1.37 -17.88
N ILE A 14 -11.28 -1.42 -18.44
CA ILE A 14 -10.05 -0.94 -17.78
C ILE A 14 -10.21 0.53 -17.36
N VAL A 15 -10.74 1.38 -18.25
CA VAL A 15 -11.00 2.79 -17.92
C VAL A 15 -12.02 2.94 -16.79
N LYS A 16 -13.08 2.10 -16.78
CA LYS A 16 -14.07 2.10 -15.68
C LYS A 16 -13.46 1.74 -14.33
N LEU A 17 -12.51 0.80 -14.31
CA LEU A 17 -11.82 0.35 -13.09
C LEU A 17 -10.96 1.45 -12.44
N ALA A 18 -10.84 2.65 -13.03
CA ALA A 18 -10.35 3.84 -12.33
C ALA A 18 -11.27 4.25 -11.15
N LYS A 19 -12.57 3.93 -11.22
CA LYS A 19 -13.57 4.24 -10.19
C LYS A 19 -13.64 3.13 -9.14
N SER A 20 -13.64 3.50 -7.86
CA SER A 20 -13.69 2.52 -6.75
C SER A 20 -14.96 1.67 -6.76
N LYS A 21 -16.11 2.27 -7.11
CA LYS A 21 -17.38 1.54 -7.23
C LYS A 21 -17.28 0.37 -8.21
N GLU A 22 -16.71 0.60 -9.38
CA GLU A 22 -16.54 -0.42 -10.42
C GLU A 22 -15.60 -1.54 -9.97
N ARG A 23 -14.50 -1.21 -9.27
CA ARG A 23 -13.59 -2.21 -8.70
C ARG A 23 -14.27 -3.11 -7.67
N LYS A 24 -15.08 -2.51 -6.78
CA LYS A 24 -15.82 -3.24 -5.75
C LYS A 24 -16.91 -4.13 -6.34
N GLU A 25 -17.69 -3.62 -7.30
CA GLU A 25 -18.77 -4.37 -7.95
C GLU A 25 -18.23 -5.54 -8.77
N GLN A 26 -17.12 -5.34 -9.49
CA GLN A 26 -16.54 -6.36 -10.36
C GLN A 26 -15.55 -7.29 -9.64
N GLN A 27 -15.11 -6.95 -8.43
CA GLN A 27 -14.00 -7.62 -7.73
C GLN A 27 -12.74 -7.68 -8.60
N LEU A 28 -12.41 -6.57 -9.25
CA LEU A 28 -11.26 -6.43 -10.14
C LEU A 28 -10.55 -5.10 -9.90
N PHE A 29 -9.24 -5.06 -10.13
CA PHE A 29 -8.46 -3.84 -10.12
C PHE A 29 -7.35 -3.88 -11.19
N VAL A 30 -6.74 -2.72 -11.43
CA VAL A 30 -5.73 -2.54 -12.47
C VAL A 30 -4.33 -2.49 -11.85
N ILE A 31 -3.40 -3.20 -12.47
CA ILE A 31 -1.96 -3.16 -12.19
C ILE A 31 -1.28 -2.59 -13.43
N GLU A 32 -0.54 -1.50 -13.28
CA GLU A 32 0.18 -0.87 -14.38
C GLU A 32 1.68 -0.93 -14.15
N GLY A 33 2.40 -1.55 -15.10
CA GLY A 33 3.85 -1.73 -15.04
C GLY A 33 4.26 -3.18 -14.80
N ALA A 34 5.37 -3.56 -15.43
CA ALA A 34 5.85 -4.94 -15.42
C ALA A 34 6.46 -5.32 -14.06
N ARG A 35 7.08 -4.35 -13.37
CA ARG A 35 7.59 -4.52 -12.00
C ARG A 35 6.45 -4.83 -11.03
N GLU A 36 5.42 -3.99 -11.03
CA GLU A 36 4.27 -4.11 -10.14
C GLU A 36 3.54 -5.43 -10.37
N LEU A 37 3.38 -5.84 -11.64
CA LEU A 37 2.81 -7.13 -11.99
C LEU A 37 3.67 -8.31 -11.51
N SER A 38 4.99 -8.22 -11.63
CA SER A 38 5.92 -9.25 -11.13
C SER A 38 5.78 -9.44 -9.62
N LEU A 39 5.72 -8.35 -8.85
CA LEU A 39 5.51 -8.40 -7.40
C LEU A 39 4.13 -8.98 -7.03
N ALA A 40 3.09 -8.63 -7.78
CA ALA A 40 1.76 -9.21 -7.59
C ALA A 40 1.74 -10.73 -7.82
N LEU A 41 2.39 -11.20 -8.88
CA LEU A 41 2.52 -12.63 -9.19
C LEU A 41 3.31 -13.38 -8.10
N GLN A 42 4.46 -12.84 -7.68
CA GLN A 42 5.25 -13.40 -6.57
C GLN A 42 4.45 -13.45 -5.26
N SER A 43 3.54 -12.50 -5.08
CA SER A 43 2.64 -12.43 -3.94
C SER A 43 1.34 -13.21 -4.15
N ASN A 44 1.27 -14.11 -5.14
CA ASN A 44 0.14 -15.00 -5.44
C ASN A 44 -1.18 -14.28 -5.73
N TYR A 45 -1.17 -13.17 -6.47
CA TYR A 45 -2.38 -12.56 -7.00
C TYR A 45 -2.86 -13.29 -8.26
N THR A 46 -4.18 -13.41 -8.43
CA THR A 46 -4.78 -13.97 -9.64
C THR A 46 -4.92 -12.90 -10.70
N ILE A 47 -4.24 -13.09 -11.83
CA ILE A 47 -4.32 -12.21 -13.00
C ILE A 47 -5.41 -12.70 -13.94
N GLU A 48 -6.42 -11.87 -14.19
CA GLU A 48 -7.55 -12.17 -15.08
C GLU A 48 -7.15 -11.94 -16.55
N SER A 49 -6.46 -10.85 -16.83
CA SER A 49 -5.97 -10.51 -18.18
C SER A 49 -4.79 -9.56 -18.15
N ALA A 50 -3.95 -9.61 -19.18
CA ALA A 50 -2.84 -8.67 -19.40
C ALA A 50 -2.95 -8.06 -20.81
N TYR A 51 -2.76 -6.75 -20.89
CA TYR A 51 -2.81 -5.95 -22.11
C TYR A 51 -1.43 -5.37 -22.37
N VAL A 52 -0.81 -5.76 -23.48
CA VAL A 52 0.61 -5.54 -23.76
C VAL A 52 0.79 -4.71 -25.02
N CYS A 53 1.41 -3.54 -24.88
CA CYS A 53 1.98 -2.80 -26.01
C CYS A 53 3.41 -3.28 -26.26
N ARG A 54 3.60 -4.16 -27.25
CA ARG A 54 4.88 -4.86 -27.50
C ARG A 54 6.05 -3.90 -27.70
N GLU A 55 5.87 -2.85 -28.50
CA GLU A 55 6.89 -1.82 -28.78
C GLU A 55 7.45 -1.16 -27.51
N MET A 56 6.59 -0.97 -26.49
CA MET A 56 6.99 -0.39 -25.20
C MET A 56 7.51 -1.47 -24.25
N PHE A 57 6.86 -2.62 -24.24
CA PHE A 57 7.20 -3.74 -23.35
C PHE A 57 8.57 -4.34 -23.65
N GLU A 58 9.05 -4.33 -24.90
CA GLU A 58 10.39 -4.80 -25.27
C GLU A 58 11.54 -4.16 -24.46
N LYS A 59 11.32 -2.96 -23.92
CA LYS A 59 12.32 -2.22 -23.13
C LYS A 59 12.24 -2.51 -21.63
N THR A 60 11.29 -3.36 -21.21
CA THR A 60 11.08 -3.66 -19.79
C THR A 60 12.26 -4.44 -19.20
N LYS A 61 12.49 -4.22 -17.90
CA LYS A 61 13.44 -5.03 -17.12
C LYS A 61 12.83 -6.34 -16.59
N TYR A 62 11.55 -6.58 -16.85
CA TYR A 62 10.79 -7.72 -16.36
C TYR A 62 10.10 -8.50 -17.51
N PRO A 63 10.84 -8.95 -18.54
CA PRO A 63 10.24 -9.58 -19.74
C PRO A 63 9.51 -10.88 -19.41
N ASP A 64 9.99 -11.62 -18.42
CA ASP A 64 9.44 -12.92 -18.02
C ASP A 64 8.12 -12.82 -17.26
N VAL A 65 7.63 -11.61 -16.94
CA VAL A 65 6.38 -11.45 -16.18
C VAL A 65 5.18 -12.07 -16.91
N LEU A 66 5.23 -12.17 -18.24
CA LEU A 66 4.19 -12.77 -19.06
C LEU A 66 4.18 -14.30 -19.01
N SER A 67 5.29 -14.97 -18.69
CA SER A 67 5.35 -16.44 -18.68
C SER A 67 4.47 -17.07 -17.60
N SER A 68 4.12 -16.30 -16.57
CA SER A 68 3.25 -16.72 -15.47
C SER A 68 1.76 -16.51 -15.77
N ILE A 69 1.41 -16.04 -16.97
CA ILE A 69 0.04 -15.77 -17.40
C ILE A 69 -0.27 -16.66 -18.59
N GLU A 70 -1.45 -17.29 -18.60
CA GLU A 70 -1.88 -18.11 -19.73
C GLU A 70 -2.02 -17.26 -21.01
N ASP A 71 -1.49 -17.73 -22.14
CA ASP A 71 -1.50 -17.01 -23.42
C ASP A 71 -2.88 -16.50 -23.83
N LYS A 72 -3.94 -17.25 -23.52
CA LYS A 72 -5.33 -16.88 -23.83
C LYS A 72 -5.80 -15.61 -23.10
N ASN A 73 -5.12 -15.24 -22.02
CA ASN A 73 -5.40 -14.06 -21.19
C ASN A 73 -4.48 -12.87 -21.54
N ILE A 74 -3.58 -13.03 -22.51
CA ILE A 74 -2.65 -11.99 -22.96
C ILE A 74 -3.18 -11.39 -24.27
N PHE A 75 -3.39 -10.08 -24.27
CA PHE A 75 -3.91 -9.32 -25.40
C PHE A 75 -2.92 -8.25 -25.83
N ASP A 76 -2.54 -8.26 -27.10
CA ASP A 76 -1.69 -7.20 -27.62
C ASP A 76 -2.55 -5.95 -27.90
N ILE A 77 -2.04 -4.77 -27.57
CA ILE A 77 -2.69 -3.48 -27.80
C ILE A 77 -1.75 -2.52 -28.53
N SER A 78 -2.31 -1.61 -29.32
CA SER A 78 -1.52 -0.54 -29.94
C SER A 78 -1.04 0.48 -28.92
N SER A 79 0.03 1.22 -29.26
CA SER A 79 0.54 2.35 -28.45
C SER A 79 -0.52 3.43 -28.23
N GLU A 80 -1.37 3.70 -29.21
CA GLU A 80 -2.50 4.64 -29.07
C GLU A 80 -3.51 4.17 -28.01
N ILE A 81 -3.85 2.88 -27.99
CA ILE A 81 -4.73 2.33 -26.96
C ILE A 81 -4.06 2.38 -25.60
N PHE A 82 -2.79 1.96 -25.52
CA PHE A 82 -2.01 2.01 -24.28
C PHE A 82 -2.01 3.41 -23.66
N GLY A 83 -1.73 4.45 -24.46
CA GLY A 83 -1.75 5.84 -23.98
C GLY A 83 -3.10 6.33 -23.47
N LYS A 84 -4.22 5.71 -23.86
CA LYS A 84 -5.57 6.04 -23.36
C LYS A 84 -5.90 5.37 -22.03
N ILE A 85 -5.33 4.20 -21.75
CA ILE A 85 -5.65 3.42 -20.55
C ILE A 85 -4.57 3.47 -19.47
N ALA A 86 -3.35 3.83 -19.84
CA ALA A 86 -2.26 4.05 -18.90
C ALA A 86 -2.53 5.27 -18.02
N TYR A 87 -2.21 5.15 -16.74
CA TYR A 87 -2.35 6.22 -15.75
C TYR A 87 -1.13 7.13 -15.72
N ARG A 88 0.04 6.68 -16.19
CA ARG A 88 1.27 7.49 -16.31
C ARG A 88 1.83 7.48 -17.72
N GLU A 89 2.53 8.56 -18.06
CA GLU A 89 3.46 8.58 -19.18
C GLU A 89 4.67 7.67 -18.86
N ASN A 90 5.14 6.89 -19.84
CA ASN A 90 6.26 5.94 -19.72
C ASN A 90 6.04 4.73 -18.78
N SER A 91 4.84 4.16 -18.72
CA SER A 91 4.70 2.80 -18.14
C SER A 91 5.30 1.74 -19.07
N ASP A 92 5.79 0.64 -18.49
CA ASP A 92 6.54 -0.45 -19.16
C ASP A 92 5.72 -1.26 -20.19
N GLY A 93 4.78 -0.64 -20.91
CA GLY A 93 4.02 -1.27 -21.99
C GLY A 93 3.01 -2.33 -21.54
N ILE A 94 2.71 -2.46 -20.25
CA ILE A 94 1.80 -3.49 -19.73
C ILE A 94 0.82 -2.96 -18.70
N ILE A 95 -0.44 -3.38 -18.87
CA ILE A 95 -1.52 -3.17 -17.92
C ILE A 95 -2.21 -4.52 -17.70
N ALA A 96 -2.35 -4.93 -16.44
CA ALA A 96 -3.04 -6.15 -16.07
C ALA A 96 -4.29 -5.85 -15.26
N VAL A 97 -5.26 -6.75 -15.34
CA VAL A 97 -6.46 -6.76 -14.51
C VAL A 97 -6.38 -7.98 -13.60
N ALA A 98 -6.55 -7.78 -12.29
CA ALA A 98 -6.35 -8.80 -11.27
C ALA A 98 -7.48 -8.81 -10.24
N LYS A 99 -7.60 -9.92 -9.50
CA LYS A 99 -8.56 -10.07 -8.40
C LYS A 99 -7.97 -9.60 -7.07
N PRO A 100 -8.69 -8.80 -6.26
CA PRO A 100 -8.22 -8.36 -4.96
C PRO A 100 -8.15 -9.54 -3.97
N LYS A 101 -7.33 -9.39 -2.93
CA LYS A 101 -7.28 -10.31 -1.79
C LYS A 101 -8.07 -9.77 -0.61
N LEU A 102 -8.44 -10.67 0.31
CA LEU A 102 -9.01 -10.31 1.60
C LEU A 102 -7.89 -9.90 2.58
N HIS A 103 -8.04 -8.71 3.15
CA HIS A 103 -7.07 -8.09 4.05
C HIS A 103 -7.62 -8.06 5.47
N THR A 104 -7.55 -9.17 6.19
CA THR A 104 -8.08 -9.29 7.56
C THR A 104 -6.97 -9.55 8.57
N LEU A 105 -7.22 -9.26 9.84
CA LEU A 105 -6.23 -9.40 10.92
C LEU A 105 -5.81 -10.86 11.13
N GLU A 106 -6.69 -11.83 10.89
CA GLU A 106 -6.46 -13.27 11.07
C GLU A 106 -5.46 -13.83 10.05
N ASN A 107 -5.30 -13.14 8.91
CA ASN A 107 -4.38 -13.55 7.86
C ASN A 107 -2.94 -13.07 8.10
N LEU A 108 -2.73 -12.16 9.06
CA LEU A 108 -1.40 -11.68 9.39
C LEU A 108 -0.55 -12.79 10.02
N ARG A 109 0.74 -12.82 9.65
CA ARG A 109 1.75 -13.73 10.22
C ARG A 109 2.89 -12.89 10.76
N LEU A 110 3.07 -12.93 12.07
CA LEU A 110 4.05 -12.11 12.78
C LEU A 110 5.34 -12.89 13.03
N SER A 111 6.46 -12.17 13.00
CA SER A 111 7.72 -12.66 13.54
C SER A 111 7.67 -12.74 15.08
N LYS A 112 8.75 -13.25 15.70
CA LYS A 112 8.87 -13.31 17.16
C LYS A 112 8.93 -11.92 17.81
N ASN A 113 9.35 -10.90 17.07
CA ASN A 113 9.51 -9.54 17.55
C ASN A 113 8.91 -8.55 16.54
N PRO A 114 7.58 -8.46 16.42
CA PRO A 114 6.96 -7.75 15.32
C PRO A 114 7.14 -6.23 15.40
N PHE A 115 7.27 -5.59 14.24
CA PHE A 115 7.05 -4.16 14.06
C PHE A 115 5.83 -3.94 13.18
N VAL A 116 4.84 -3.20 13.68
CA VAL A 116 3.58 -2.96 12.98
C VAL A 116 3.37 -1.46 12.77
N ILE A 117 2.80 -1.10 11.63
CA ILE A 117 2.39 0.28 11.35
C ILE A 117 0.86 0.32 11.33
N ILE A 118 0.26 1.15 12.19
CA ILE A 118 -1.17 1.41 12.23
C ILE A 118 -1.46 2.76 11.59
N LEU A 119 -2.39 2.79 10.63
CA LEU A 119 -2.85 4.00 9.97
C LEU A 119 -4.33 4.22 10.28
N GLU A 120 -4.65 5.28 11.02
CA GLU A 120 -6.04 5.67 11.29
C GLU A 120 -6.54 6.58 10.16
N ALA A 121 -7.65 6.17 9.53
CA ALA A 121 -8.42 6.98 8.58
C ALA A 121 -7.57 7.61 7.44
N VAL A 122 -6.60 6.89 6.88
CA VAL A 122 -5.74 7.42 5.80
C VAL A 122 -6.56 7.76 4.54
N GLU A 123 -6.59 9.05 4.18
CA GLU A 123 -7.48 9.58 3.12
C GLU A 123 -6.82 9.69 1.75
N LYS A 124 -5.49 9.89 1.70
CA LYS A 124 -4.78 10.16 0.44
C LYS A 124 -4.11 8.89 -0.08
N PRO A 125 -4.50 8.38 -1.26
CA PRO A 125 -3.88 7.21 -1.91
C PRO A 125 -2.35 7.27 -1.99
N GLY A 126 -1.80 8.45 -2.26
CA GLY A 126 -0.35 8.65 -2.37
C GLY A 126 0.40 8.42 -1.06
N ASN A 127 -0.18 8.82 0.07
CA ASN A 127 0.41 8.62 1.39
C ASN A 127 0.39 7.14 1.77
N LEU A 128 -0.75 6.47 1.56
CA LEU A 128 -0.87 5.04 1.81
C LEU A 128 0.19 4.25 1.02
N GLY A 129 0.33 4.52 -0.28
CA GLY A 129 1.34 3.82 -1.07
C GLY A 129 2.77 4.14 -0.64
N ALA A 130 3.09 5.40 -0.34
CA ALA A 130 4.41 5.77 0.19
C ALA A 130 4.72 5.07 1.53
N ILE A 131 3.72 4.93 2.40
CA ILE A 131 3.86 4.20 3.68
C ILE A 131 4.07 2.70 3.44
N LEU A 132 3.32 2.08 2.53
CA LEU A 132 3.54 0.67 2.16
C LEU A 132 4.95 0.45 1.63
N ARG A 133 5.48 1.39 0.85
CA ARG A 133 6.88 1.35 0.38
C ARG A 133 7.88 1.46 1.52
N THR A 134 7.62 2.31 2.51
CA THR A 134 8.43 2.40 3.74
C THR A 134 8.37 1.09 4.53
N ALA A 135 7.19 0.50 4.68
CA ALA A 135 6.97 -0.75 5.39
C ALA A 135 7.75 -1.89 4.74
N ASP A 136 7.69 -2.01 3.41
CA ASP A 136 8.47 -2.98 2.63
C ASP A 136 9.97 -2.79 2.83
N ALA A 137 10.46 -1.55 2.69
CA ALA A 137 11.89 -1.23 2.82
C ALA A 137 12.45 -1.48 4.24
N ALA A 138 11.62 -1.34 5.27
CA ALA A 138 11.98 -1.58 6.66
C ALA A 138 11.68 -3.02 7.12
N ALA A 139 11.17 -3.87 6.23
CA ALA A 139 10.69 -5.22 6.56
C ALA A 139 9.72 -5.23 7.75
N ALA A 140 8.81 -4.26 7.80
CA ALA A 140 7.75 -4.23 8.81
C ALA A 140 6.85 -5.47 8.66
N ASP A 141 6.46 -6.08 9.78
CA ASP A 141 5.67 -7.31 9.77
C ASP A 141 4.29 -7.11 9.15
N ALA A 142 3.65 -5.96 9.41
CA ALA A 142 2.34 -5.63 8.87
C ALA A 142 2.05 -4.13 8.85
N VAL A 143 1.16 -3.74 7.93
CA VAL A 143 0.46 -2.46 7.93
C VAL A 143 -1.02 -2.71 8.18
N ILE A 144 -1.59 -2.10 9.23
CA ILE A 144 -3.00 -2.19 9.55
C ILE A 144 -3.64 -0.84 9.27
N VAL A 145 -4.63 -0.81 8.39
CA VAL A 145 -5.37 0.40 8.04
C VAL A 145 -6.72 0.38 8.75
N CYS A 146 -6.86 1.24 9.74
CA CYS A 146 -8.07 1.40 10.52
C CYS A 146 -9.03 2.36 9.81
N ASP A 147 -10.33 2.05 9.85
CA ASP A 147 -11.40 2.96 9.43
C ASP A 147 -11.21 3.48 8.00
N LEU A 148 -10.99 2.52 7.09
CA LEU A 148 -10.52 2.74 5.73
C LEU A 148 -11.41 3.72 4.93
N GLN A 149 -10.86 4.91 4.66
CA GLN A 149 -11.49 5.92 3.79
C GLN A 149 -11.06 5.78 2.32
N THR A 150 -9.90 5.16 2.08
CA THR A 150 -9.31 5.01 0.75
C THR A 150 -9.31 3.56 0.28
N ASP A 151 -9.71 3.32 -0.97
CA ASP A 151 -9.59 2.00 -1.59
C ASP A 151 -8.11 1.56 -1.72
N LEU A 152 -7.74 0.42 -1.10
CA LEU A 152 -6.39 -0.16 -1.15
C LEU A 152 -5.87 -0.36 -2.58
N TYR A 153 -6.77 -0.73 -3.50
CA TYR A 153 -6.44 -1.01 -4.90
C TYR A 153 -6.69 0.19 -5.82
N ASN A 154 -6.77 1.39 -5.25
CA ASN A 154 -6.74 2.61 -6.04
C ASN A 154 -5.45 2.65 -6.90
N PRO A 155 -5.54 2.98 -8.20
CA PRO A 155 -4.36 3.06 -9.07
C PRO A 155 -3.23 3.92 -8.51
N ASN A 156 -3.55 4.98 -7.76
CA ASN A 156 -2.55 5.80 -7.09
C ASN A 156 -1.82 5.08 -5.94
N VAL A 157 -2.48 4.18 -5.20
CA VAL A 157 -1.83 3.36 -4.16
C VAL A 157 -0.89 2.35 -4.81
N VAL A 158 -1.37 1.62 -5.83
CA VAL A 158 -0.55 0.65 -6.58
C VAL A 158 0.70 1.34 -7.13
N ARG A 159 0.53 2.52 -7.76
CA ARG A 159 1.63 3.31 -8.31
C ARG A 159 2.60 3.83 -7.24
N SER A 160 2.09 4.49 -6.20
CA SER A 160 2.95 5.14 -5.20
C SER A 160 3.65 4.15 -4.27
N SER A 161 3.09 2.96 -4.08
CA SER A 161 3.75 1.86 -3.36
C SER A 161 4.84 1.15 -4.15
N VAL A 162 4.89 1.31 -5.48
CA VAL A 162 5.84 0.62 -6.36
C VAL A 162 5.78 -0.91 -6.13
N GLY A 163 4.56 -1.42 -5.94
CA GLY A 163 4.28 -2.84 -5.65
C GLY A 163 4.27 -3.23 -4.18
N GLY A 164 4.57 -2.31 -3.24
CA GLY A 164 4.51 -2.59 -1.79
C GLY A 164 3.13 -3.05 -1.30
N ILE A 165 2.04 -2.66 -1.97
CA ILE A 165 0.69 -3.18 -1.66
C ILE A 165 0.56 -4.71 -1.85
N PHE A 166 1.42 -5.31 -2.67
CA PHE A 166 1.39 -6.76 -2.91
C PHE A 166 2.28 -7.52 -1.95
N THR A 167 3.44 -6.96 -1.58
CA THR A 167 4.46 -7.62 -0.78
C THR A 167 4.27 -7.45 0.73
N VAL A 168 3.70 -6.32 1.16
CA VAL A 168 3.48 -6.01 2.58
C VAL A 168 2.18 -6.63 3.07
N GLN A 169 2.25 -7.39 4.15
CA GLN A 169 1.06 -7.91 4.82
C GLN A 169 0.19 -6.75 5.29
N THR A 170 -1.01 -6.64 4.72
CA THR A 170 -1.94 -5.54 5.00
C THR A 170 -3.26 -6.09 5.54
N ALA A 171 -3.78 -5.47 6.59
CA ALA A 171 -5.11 -5.74 7.12
C ALA A 171 -5.95 -4.44 7.19
N VAL A 172 -7.27 -4.60 7.09
CA VAL A 172 -8.26 -3.53 7.21
C VAL A 172 -9.25 -3.93 8.30
N CYS A 173 -9.47 -3.04 9.25
CA CYS A 173 -10.34 -3.26 10.41
C CYS A 173 -10.79 -1.91 11.01
N THR A 174 -11.54 -1.93 12.12
CA THR A 174 -11.75 -0.71 12.92
C THR A 174 -10.58 -0.45 13.85
N SER A 175 -10.48 0.77 14.38
CA SER A 175 -9.47 1.11 15.41
C SER A 175 -9.60 0.26 16.68
N GLU A 176 -10.82 -0.10 17.09
CA GLU A 176 -11.08 -0.99 18.23
C GLU A 176 -10.56 -2.41 17.98
N GLU A 177 -10.81 -2.96 16.80
CA GLU A 177 -10.34 -4.29 16.40
C GLU A 177 -8.80 -4.32 16.37
N ALA A 178 -8.16 -3.28 15.81
CA ALA A 178 -6.71 -3.16 15.80
C ALA A 178 -6.11 -3.11 17.21
N LEU A 179 -6.70 -2.30 18.11
CA LEU A 179 -6.23 -2.21 19.49
C LEU A 179 -6.37 -3.55 20.22
N ALA A 180 -7.52 -4.21 20.11
CA ALA A 180 -7.76 -5.52 20.71
C ALA A 180 -6.76 -6.56 20.19
N TRP A 181 -6.47 -6.54 18.89
CA TRP A 181 -5.50 -7.42 18.27
C TRP A 181 -4.06 -7.15 18.75
N LEU A 182 -3.66 -5.88 18.90
CA LEU A 182 -2.35 -5.53 19.46
C LEU A 182 -2.20 -6.02 20.90
N GLN A 183 -3.23 -5.86 21.73
CA GLN A 183 -3.25 -6.33 23.12
C GLN A 183 -3.15 -7.86 23.20
N ALA A 184 -3.91 -8.59 22.38
CA ALA A 184 -3.86 -10.04 22.31
C ALA A 184 -2.47 -10.56 21.92
N ASN A 185 -1.78 -9.84 21.03
CA ASN A 185 -0.41 -10.16 20.59
C ASN A 185 0.70 -9.54 21.46
N LYS A 186 0.35 -8.84 22.54
CA LYS A 186 1.29 -8.16 23.45
C LYS A 186 2.22 -7.17 22.74
N ILE A 187 1.68 -6.39 21.81
CA ILE A 187 2.41 -5.38 21.03
C ILE A 187 2.11 -4.01 21.63
N ALA A 188 3.16 -3.28 22.04
CA ALA A 188 3.00 -1.93 22.58
C ALA A 188 2.70 -0.93 21.45
N SER A 189 1.72 -0.05 21.65
CA SER A 189 1.31 0.95 20.65
C SER A 189 1.79 2.35 21.00
N TYR A 190 2.40 3.03 20.03
CA TYR A 190 2.98 4.37 20.18
C TYR A 190 2.27 5.35 19.25
N ALA A 191 1.40 6.17 19.82
CA ALA A 191 0.61 7.18 19.11
C ALA A 191 1.47 8.40 18.75
N ALA A 192 1.65 8.66 17.45
CA ALA A 192 2.38 9.83 16.98
C ALA A 192 1.50 11.10 17.06
N GLU A 193 1.85 12.01 17.95
CA GLU A 193 1.11 13.25 18.23
C GLU A 193 2.09 14.43 18.40
N LEU A 194 1.76 15.60 17.87
CA LEU A 194 2.61 16.79 17.99
C LEU A 194 2.75 17.28 19.45
N GLN A 195 1.69 17.15 20.24
CA GLN A 195 1.62 17.64 21.63
C GLN A 195 2.14 16.63 22.66
N ALA A 196 2.59 15.45 22.24
CA ALA A 196 3.10 14.44 23.15
C ALA A 196 4.30 14.96 23.97
N ALA A 197 4.41 14.51 25.22
CA ALA A 197 5.54 14.86 26.07
C ALA A 197 6.81 14.08 25.68
N GLU A 198 6.65 12.80 25.36
CA GLU A 198 7.77 11.87 25.09
C GLU A 198 8.30 12.03 23.65
N PHE A 199 9.62 12.04 23.49
CA PHE A 199 10.24 12.06 22.17
C PHE A 199 10.34 10.63 21.62
N TYR A 200 10.19 10.47 20.30
CA TYR A 200 10.25 9.15 19.69
C TYR A 200 11.59 8.42 19.90
N GLN A 201 12.69 9.16 20.10
CA GLN A 201 14.01 8.61 20.36
C GLN A 201 14.14 7.94 21.73
N ASP A 202 13.27 8.27 22.68
CA ASP A 202 13.31 7.73 24.04
C ASP A 202 12.52 6.41 24.17
N ILE A 203 11.91 5.95 23.07
CA ILE A 203 11.14 4.71 23.02
C ILE A 203 12.04 3.53 22.65
N ASP A 204 11.85 2.42 23.36
CA ASP A 204 12.49 1.16 23.04
C ASP A 204 11.68 0.38 22.00
N PHE A 205 12.10 0.43 20.75
CA PHE A 205 11.54 -0.33 19.64
C PHE A 205 12.15 -1.72 19.49
N ARG A 206 13.06 -2.16 20.38
CA ARG A 206 13.66 -3.51 20.33
C ARG A 206 12.68 -4.59 20.77
N THR A 207 11.55 -4.21 21.34
CA THR A 207 10.45 -5.11 21.75
C THR A 207 9.28 -5.04 20.75
N PRO A 208 8.31 -5.98 20.81
CA PRO A 208 7.13 -5.94 19.96
C PRO A 208 6.40 -4.59 20.05
N SER A 209 6.34 -3.88 18.92
CA SER A 209 5.93 -2.49 18.90
C SER A 209 5.11 -2.14 17.66
N ALA A 210 4.17 -1.22 17.82
CA ALA A 210 3.41 -0.62 16.75
C ALA A 210 3.47 0.90 16.82
N ILE A 211 3.68 1.57 15.68
CA ILE A 211 3.48 3.01 15.57
C ILE A 211 2.07 3.29 15.06
N VAL A 212 1.41 4.30 15.61
CA VAL A 212 0.05 4.68 15.22
C VAL A 212 0.06 6.09 14.65
N MET A 213 -0.40 6.20 13.40
CA MET A 213 -0.36 7.42 12.61
C MET A 213 -1.78 7.86 12.29
N GLY A 214 -2.09 9.11 12.58
CA GLY A 214 -3.39 9.71 12.27
C GLY A 214 -3.49 10.33 10.89
N THR A 215 -4.58 11.04 10.66
CA THR A 215 -4.81 11.80 9.42
C THR A 215 -3.88 13.02 9.33
N GLU A 216 -3.72 13.58 8.13
CA GLU A 216 -2.94 14.81 7.97
C GLU A 216 -3.63 16.05 8.55
N ALA A 217 -4.96 16.10 8.50
CA ALA A 217 -5.73 17.28 8.87
C ALA A 217 -5.98 17.37 10.37
N GLU A 218 -6.34 16.24 10.99
CA GLU A 218 -6.82 16.19 12.38
C GLU A 218 -5.87 15.42 13.30
N GLY A 219 -4.91 14.69 12.74
CA GLY A 219 -4.05 13.79 13.52
C GLY A 219 -4.80 12.55 13.98
N LEU A 220 -4.46 12.06 15.16
CA LEU A 220 -5.09 10.89 15.78
C LEU A 220 -6.37 11.29 16.50
N THR A 221 -7.39 10.43 16.43
CA THR A 221 -8.61 10.61 17.21
C THR A 221 -8.34 10.43 18.70
N GLY A 222 -9.27 10.91 19.53
CA GLY A 222 -9.23 10.70 20.98
C GLY A 222 -9.18 9.22 21.39
N PHE A 223 -9.60 8.29 20.51
CA PHE A 223 -9.50 6.86 20.76
C PHE A 223 -8.04 6.42 20.93
N TRP A 224 -7.18 6.68 19.95
CA TRP A 224 -5.78 6.29 20.04
C TRP A 224 -5.01 7.10 21.08
N LEU A 225 -5.32 8.40 21.23
CA LEU A 225 -4.68 9.23 22.25
C LEU A 225 -4.95 8.74 23.68
N LYS A 226 -6.13 8.14 23.92
CA LYS A 226 -6.50 7.59 25.23
C LYS A 226 -6.00 6.16 25.46
N ASN A 227 -5.94 5.34 24.41
CA ASN A 227 -5.75 3.89 24.55
C ASN A 227 -4.36 3.39 24.11
N ALA A 228 -3.57 4.20 23.41
CA ALA A 228 -2.20 3.81 23.07
C ALA A 228 -1.35 3.61 24.33
N THR A 229 -0.34 2.73 24.25
CA THR A 229 0.59 2.49 25.36
C THR A 229 1.30 3.78 25.77
N LYS A 230 1.76 4.55 24.78
CA LYS A 230 2.35 5.89 24.97
C LYS A 230 2.04 6.80 23.79
N ARG A 231 2.15 8.11 24.02
CA ARG A 231 2.09 9.16 22.99
C ARG A 231 3.49 9.71 22.77
N ILE A 232 3.89 9.87 21.52
CA ILE A 232 5.25 10.21 21.12
C ILE A 232 5.24 11.32 20.08
N LYS A 233 6.27 12.18 20.08
CA LYS A 233 6.42 13.25 19.08
C LYS A 233 7.73 13.16 18.32
N ILE A 234 7.69 13.64 17.07
CA ILE A 234 8.86 14.06 16.32
C ILE A 234 9.07 15.56 16.59
N PRO A 235 10.23 16.00 17.12
CA PRO A 235 10.44 17.40 17.47
C PRO A 235 10.50 18.29 16.22
N MET A 236 9.53 19.18 16.07
CA MET A 236 9.55 20.24 15.05
C MET A 236 10.37 21.43 15.57
N ARG A 237 11.53 21.67 14.96
CA ARG A 237 12.45 22.77 15.33
C ARG A 237 12.36 23.99 14.42
N GLY A 238 11.58 23.89 13.35
CA GLY A 238 11.39 24.95 12.36
C GLY A 238 10.15 25.80 12.64
N LYS A 239 9.67 26.48 11.60
CA LYS A 239 8.44 27.28 11.64
C LYS A 239 7.17 26.48 11.32
N ILE A 240 7.33 25.33 10.68
CA ILE A 240 6.22 24.41 10.38
C ILE A 240 5.92 23.55 11.61
N ASP A 241 4.65 23.20 11.77
CA ASP A 241 4.12 22.48 12.92
C ASP A 241 4.04 20.97 12.72
N SER A 242 4.16 20.49 11.47
CA SER A 242 3.92 19.10 11.12
C SER A 242 4.72 18.65 9.89
N LEU A 243 4.84 17.33 9.73
CA LEU A 243 5.36 16.67 8.54
C LEU A 243 4.21 15.93 7.84
N ASN A 244 4.36 15.69 6.54
CA ASN A 244 3.48 14.75 5.83
C ASN A 244 3.49 13.39 6.54
N VAL A 245 2.33 12.75 6.65
CA VAL A 245 2.18 11.50 7.42
C VAL A 245 3.13 10.40 6.94
N SER A 246 3.36 10.26 5.63
CA SER A 246 4.29 9.25 5.10
C SER A 246 5.74 9.51 5.50
N VAL A 247 6.14 10.77 5.62
CA VAL A 247 7.47 11.18 6.08
C VAL A 247 7.62 10.89 7.58
N SER A 248 6.63 11.26 8.39
CA SER A 248 6.60 10.93 9.81
C SER A 248 6.68 9.42 10.04
N THR A 249 5.90 8.63 9.30
CA THR A 249 5.94 7.17 9.35
C THR A 249 7.34 6.65 9.01
N ALA A 250 7.99 7.18 7.98
CA ALA A 250 9.36 6.79 7.62
C ALA A 250 10.36 7.09 8.74
N VAL A 251 10.32 8.28 9.34
CA VAL A 251 11.21 8.65 10.46
C VAL A 251 11.07 7.67 11.62
N LEU A 252 9.84 7.38 12.04
CA LEU A 252 9.58 6.48 13.17
C LEU A 252 9.95 5.03 12.84
N THR A 253 9.63 4.58 11.63
CA THR A 253 9.91 3.21 11.17
C THR A 253 11.41 2.94 11.08
N PHE A 254 12.18 3.89 10.53
CA PHE A 254 13.63 3.72 10.42
C PHE A 254 14.36 3.92 11.76
N GLU A 255 13.79 4.63 12.73
CA GLU A 255 14.30 4.59 14.11
C GLU A 255 14.11 3.19 14.73
N ALA A 256 12.93 2.58 14.54
CA ALA A 256 12.72 1.20 14.99
C ALA A 256 13.69 0.22 14.32
N THR A 257 13.89 0.36 13.02
CA THR A 257 14.88 -0.41 12.23
C THR A 257 16.29 -0.26 12.79
N ARG A 258 16.73 1.00 13.04
CA ARG A 258 18.02 1.33 13.63
C ARG A 258 18.23 0.66 14.99
N GLN A 259 17.21 0.67 15.85
CA GLN A 259 17.29 0.02 17.17
C GLN A 259 17.33 -1.51 17.09
N ARG A 260 16.65 -2.09 16.09
CA ARG A 260 16.56 -3.54 15.87
C ARG A 260 17.78 -4.13 15.16
N GLY A 261 18.68 -3.30 14.63
CA GLY A 261 19.89 -3.75 13.93
C GLY A 261 19.59 -4.39 12.57
N LEU A 262 18.51 -3.93 11.92
CA LEU A 262 18.08 -4.34 10.58
C LEU A 262 18.62 -3.39 9.51
#